data_AF-A0A7S9KZA4-F1
#
_entry.id   AF-A0A7S9KZA4-F1
#
_cell.length_a   1.000
_cell.length_b   1.000
_cell.length_c   1.000
_cell.angle_alpha   90.00
_cell.angle_beta   90.00
_cell.angle_gamma   90.00
#
_symmetry.space_group_name_H-M   'P 1'
#
loop_
_entity.id
_entity.type
_entity.pdbx_description
1 polymer ?
#
loop_
_entity_poly.entity_id
_entity_poly.type
_entity_poly.pdbx_seq_one_letter_code
_entity_poly.pdbx_strand_id
1 'polypeptide(L)'
;MNIVLLGSGNVATQLAKALTAKGETIVQVYSPNLSHAALLANKVNAAAVSAVNEIQKNADLYIIAVKDDAIESLAIALSAVGGLVVHTSGTTDINVLAKHCKRTGVFYPLQTFSKEKSVSFDQIPLCLEAKQPGDLSLLQQLAKKLSQRVYEMDGGKRKVLHLSAVFACNFPNHLYALAAQILDENGLDFDLMRPLILETAEKIETNRPFDVQTGPAVRKDENTINEHLSMLNNLPELQKIYQSLSESIKLVHK
;
A
#
# COMPACT_ATOMS: atom_id res chain seq x y z
N MET A 1 20.96 4.04 -12.72
CA MET A 1 20.97 5.01 -11.60
C MET A 1 21.40 4.27 -10.34
N ASN A 2 22.17 4.92 -9.46
CA ASN A 2 22.52 4.38 -8.15
C ASN A 2 21.43 4.76 -7.14
N ILE A 3 20.81 3.76 -6.54
CA ILE A 3 19.66 3.91 -5.64
C ILE A 3 20.02 3.35 -4.26
N VAL A 4 19.77 4.15 -3.23
CA VAL A 4 19.80 3.72 -1.83
C VAL A 4 18.37 3.48 -1.36
N LEU A 5 18.11 2.30 -0.81
CA LEU A 5 16.80 1.93 -0.30
C LEU A 5 16.80 1.95 1.23
N LEU A 6 15.97 2.80 1.84
CA LEU A 6 15.81 2.88 3.28
C LEU A 6 14.53 2.14 3.66
N GLY A 7 14.68 0.91 4.13
CA GLY A 7 13.58 0.01 4.49
C GLY A 7 13.81 -1.40 3.96
N SER A 8 13.21 -2.37 4.65
CA SER A 8 13.27 -3.82 4.33
C SER A 8 11.89 -4.49 4.41
N GLY A 9 10.83 -3.68 4.36
CA GLY A 9 9.43 -4.13 4.38
C GLY A 9 8.94 -4.64 3.02
N ASN A 10 7.63 -4.84 2.89
CA ASN A 10 7.01 -5.41 1.69
C ASN A 10 7.20 -4.49 0.47
N VAL A 11 6.88 -3.20 0.61
CA VAL A 11 7.07 -2.19 -0.46
C VAL A 11 8.53 -2.12 -0.88
N ALA A 12 9.45 -1.97 0.07
CA ALA A 12 10.89 -1.92 -0.19
C ALA A 12 11.37 -3.15 -0.96
N THR A 13 10.95 -4.35 -0.52
CA THR A 13 11.34 -5.62 -1.14
C THR A 13 10.89 -5.72 -2.59
N GLN A 14 9.62 -5.38 -2.86
CA GLN A 14 9.03 -5.49 -4.19
C GLN A 14 9.59 -4.43 -5.14
N LEU A 15 9.78 -3.21 -4.65
CA LEU A 15 10.37 -2.11 -5.42
C LEU A 15 11.84 -2.39 -5.77
N ALA A 16 12.65 -2.89 -4.83
CA ALA A 16 14.05 -3.24 -5.08
C ALA A 16 14.19 -4.29 -6.19
N LYS A 17 13.37 -5.35 -6.14
CA LYS A 17 13.33 -6.39 -7.17
C LYS A 17 12.94 -5.82 -8.53
N ALA A 18 11.89 -4.99 -8.57
CA ALA A 18 11.38 -4.40 -9.81
C ALA A 18 12.40 -3.43 -10.44
N LEU A 19 13.03 -2.58 -9.64
CA LEU A 19 14.09 -1.65 -10.08
C LEU A 19 15.30 -2.41 -10.64
N THR A 20 15.77 -3.42 -9.92
CA THR A 20 16.91 -4.26 -10.35
C THR A 20 16.59 -4.98 -11.66
N ALA A 21 15.38 -5.51 -11.81
CA ALA A 21 14.94 -6.17 -13.05
C ALA A 21 14.86 -5.23 -14.26
N LYS A 22 14.79 -3.91 -14.06
CA LYS A 22 14.83 -2.89 -15.11
C LYS A 22 16.21 -2.26 -15.29
N GLY A 23 17.26 -2.85 -14.71
CA GLY A 23 18.65 -2.44 -14.87
C GLY A 23 19.07 -1.28 -13.98
N GLU A 24 18.28 -0.91 -12.97
CA GLU A 24 18.72 0.04 -11.95
C GLU A 24 19.60 -0.64 -10.89
N THR A 25 20.51 0.13 -10.28
CA THR A 25 21.48 -0.41 -9.33
C THR A 25 21.08 -0.03 -7.91
N ILE A 26 20.63 -1.00 -7.12
CA ILE A 26 20.49 -0.82 -5.68
C ILE A 26 21.89 -0.96 -5.06
N VAL A 27 22.47 0.15 -4.61
CA VAL A 27 23.85 0.14 -4.06
C VAL A 27 23.86 -0.21 -2.57
N GLN A 28 22.78 0.13 -1.86
CA GLN A 28 22.69 -0.07 -0.42
C GLN A 28 21.23 -0.22 0.04
N VAL A 29 21.01 -1.09 1.04
CA VAL A 29 19.75 -1.25 1.76
C VAL A 29 19.98 -0.96 3.23
N TYR A 30 19.18 -0.04 3.79
CA TYR A 30 19.18 0.29 5.21
C TYR A 30 17.97 -0.32 5.93
N SER A 31 18.17 -0.86 7.13
CA SER A 31 17.10 -1.19 8.07
C SER A 31 17.64 -1.18 9.50
N PRO A 32 16.88 -0.70 10.51
CA PRO A 32 17.32 -0.80 11.90
C PRO A 32 17.57 -2.25 12.35
N ASN A 33 16.95 -3.23 11.67
CA ASN A 33 17.32 -4.64 11.82
C ASN A 33 18.25 -5.06 10.66
N LEU A 34 19.54 -5.22 10.98
CA LEU A 34 20.58 -5.59 10.00
C LEU A 34 20.25 -6.89 9.26
N SER A 35 19.70 -7.89 9.94
CA SER A 35 19.35 -9.18 9.30
C SER A 35 18.29 -9.00 8.20
N HIS A 36 17.33 -8.09 8.41
CA HIS A 36 16.33 -7.77 7.40
C HIS A 36 16.91 -6.96 6.24
N ALA A 37 17.83 -6.02 6.51
CA ALA A 37 18.56 -5.31 5.47
C ALA A 37 19.38 -6.29 4.61
N ALA A 38 20.14 -7.18 5.24
CA ALA A 38 20.97 -8.19 4.59
C ALA A 38 20.15 -9.13 3.70
N LEU A 39 19.00 -9.60 4.19
CA LEU A 39 18.12 -10.48 3.41
C LEU A 39 17.65 -9.81 2.11
N LEU A 40 17.30 -8.53 2.16
CA LEU A 40 16.89 -7.80 0.95
C LEU A 40 18.10 -7.46 0.07
N ALA A 41 19.18 -6.95 0.67
CA ALA A 41 20.41 -6.57 -0.03
C ALA A 41 21.00 -7.73 -0.84
N ASN A 42 21.03 -8.94 -0.26
CA ASN A 42 21.49 -10.15 -0.94
C ASN A 42 20.67 -10.49 -2.19
N LYS A 43 19.36 -10.17 -2.20
CA LYS A 43 18.50 -10.43 -3.37
C LYS A 43 18.76 -9.48 -4.54
N VAL A 44 19.41 -8.36 -4.29
CA VAL A 44 19.65 -7.30 -5.29
C VAL A 44 21.13 -6.93 -5.41
N ASN A 45 22.03 -7.76 -4.84
CA ASN A 45 23.47 -7.56 -4.83
C ASN A 45 23.92 -6.19 -4.29
N ALA A 46 23.29 -5.73 -3.21
CA ALA A 46 23.58 -4.45 -2.55
C ALA A 46 24.36 -4.63 -1.24
N ALA A 47 24.93 -3.55 -0.71
CA ALA A 47 25.42 -3.52 0.67
C ALA A 47 24.24 -3.40 1.66
N ALA A 48 24.35 -4.00 2.84
CA ALA A 48 23.38 -3.85 3.92
C ALA A 48 23.98 -3.05 5.07
N VAL A 49 23.21 -2.10 5.62
CA VAL A 49 23.60 -1.30 6.79
C VAL A 49 22.43 -1.19 7.76
N SER A 50 22.76 -0.99 9.04
CA SER A 50 21.77 -0.77 10.09
C SER A 50 21.93 0.54 10.83
N ALA A 51 23.04 1.24 10.64
CA ALA A 51 23.25 2.56 11.22
C ALA A 51 23.11 3.65 10.16
N VAL A 52 22.40 4.70 10.54
CA VAL A 52 22.03 5.81 9.65
C VAL A 52 23.25 6.61 9.15
N ASN A 53 24.32 6.65 9.94
CA ASN A 53 25.60 7.26 9.59
C ASN A 53 26.40 6.45 8.54
N GLU A 54 26.08 5.17 8.34
CA GLU A 54 26.71 4.31 7.33
C GLU A 54 26.04 4.44 5.95
N ILE A 55 24.95 5.20 5.85
CA ILE A 55 24.23 5.42 4.60
C ILE A 55 25.11 6.22 3.63
N GLN A 56 25.35 5.65 2.45
CA GLN A 56 26.09 6.29 1.36
C GLN A 56 25.46 7.63 0.99
N LYS A 57 26.27 8.67 0.76
CA LYS A 57 25.79 10.04 0.52
C LYS A 57 25.83 10.48 -0.95
N ASN A 58 26.36 9.63 -1.83
CA ASN A 58 26.62 9.91 -3.24
C ASN A 58 25.72 9.12 -4.22
N ALA A 59 24.56 8.62 -3.77
CA ALA A 59 23.56 8.03 -4.65
C ALA A 59 22.70 9.09 -5.35
N ASP A 60 22.13 8.73 -6.50
CA ASP A 60 21.27 9.61 -7.30
C ASP A 60 19.86 9.74 -6.70
N LEU A 61 19.36 8.65 -6.09
CA LEU A 61 18.02 8.53 -5.53
C LEU A 61 18.04 7.76 -4.21
N TYR A 62 17.32 8.29 -3.22
CA TYR A 62 17.09 7.69 -1.92
C TYR A 62 15.61 7.41 -1.75
N ILE A 63 15.23 6.14 -1.61
CA ILE A 63 13.83 5.73 -1.48
C ILE A 63 13.56 5.29 -0.04
N ILE A 64 12.77 6.08 0.68
CA ILE A 64 12.32 5.81 2.04
C ILE A 64 11.03 4.99 1.99
N ALA A 65 11.14 3.70 2.30
CA ALA A 65 10.05 2.72 2.34
C ALA A 65 9.93 2.10 3.74
N VAL A 66 9.69 2.96 4.72
CA VAL A 66 9.51 2.64 6.14
C VAL A 66 8.11 3.06 6.61
N LYS A 67 7.81 2.85 7.91
CA LYS A 67 6.59 3.39 8.52
C LYS A 67 6.59 4.91 8.48
N ASP A 68 5.39 5.50 8.36
CA ASP A 68 5.22 6.95 8.19
C ASP A 68 5.91 7.79 9.28
N ASP A 69 5.87 7.32 10.52
CA ASP A 69 6.47 7.97 11.70
C ASP A 69 8.01 8.06 11.64
N ALA A 70 8.66 7.15 10.91
CA ALA A 70 10.11 7.13 10.78
C ALA A 70 10.64 8.00 9.62
N ILE A 71 9.76 8.50 8.73
CA ILE A 71 10.18 9.22 7.52
C ILE A 71 10.94 10.50 7.85
N GLU A 72 10.45 11.33 8.78
CA GLU A 72 11.10 12.61 9.13
C GLU A 72 12.50 12.38 9.72
N SER A 73 12.64 11.39 10.60
CA SER A 73 13.94 11.05 11.21
C SER A 73 15.01 10.66 10.17
N LEU A 74 14.62 9.92 9.14
CA LEU A 74 15.52 9.56 8.03
C LEU A 74 15.78 10.75 7.11
N ALA A 75 14.80 11.63 6.89
CA ALA A 75 14.99 12.85 6.13
C ALA A 75 16.04 13.77 6.78
N ILE A 76 16.03 13.91 8.11
CA ILE A 76 17.04 14.65 8.86
C ILE A 76 18.44 14.09 8.59
N ALA A 77 18.59 12.77 8.67
CA ALA A 77 19.86 12.11 8.44
C ALA A 77 20.37 12.16 6.99
N LEU A 78 19.46 12.38 6.05
CA LEU A 78 19.75 12.56 4.63
C LEU A 78 19.93 14.04 4.26
N SER A 79 19.85 14.98 5.19
CA SER A 79 19.92 16.43 4.90
C SER A 79 21.15 16.87 4.08
N ALA A 80 22.27 16.15 4.20
CA ALA A 80 23.50 16.44 3.48
C ALA A 80 23.61 15.79 2.08
N VAL A 81 22.65 14.95 1.66
CA VAL A 81 22.73 14.27 0.35
C VAL A 81 22.36 15.21 -0.80
N GLY A 82 23.05 15.05 -1.93
CA GLY A 82 22.74 15.78 -3.16
C GLY A 82 21.71 15.09 -4.07
N GLY A 83 21.47 13.79 -3.85
CA GLY A 83 20.49 13.00 -4.59
C GLY A 83 19.06 13.35 -4.24
N LEU A 84 18.12 12.88 -5.07
CA LEU A 84 16.68 13.05 -4.83
C LEU A 84 16.25 12.14 -3.68
N VAL A 85 15.55 12.67 -2.68
CA VAL A 85 15.00 11.89 -1.56
C VAL A 85 13.49 11.75 -1.74
N VAL A 86 12.99 10.53 -1.78
CA VAL A 86 11.55 10.25 -1.89
C VAL A 86 11.08 9.31 -0.81
N HIS A 87 9.80 9.39 -0.46
CA HIS A 87 9.13 8.36 0.35
C HIS A 87 8.05 7.63 -0.44
N THR A 88 7.63 6.48 0.06
CA THR A 88 6.56 5.66 -0.55
C THR A 88 5.24 5.72 0.22
N SER A 89 5.07 6.63 1.18
CA SER A 89 3.81 6.78 1.93
C SER A 89 2.68 7.39 1.09
N GLY A 90 1.47 6.86 1.27
CA GLY A 90 0.23 7.39 0.69
C GLY A 90 -0.33 8.61 1.42
N THR A 91 0.11 8.91 2.65
CA THR A 91 -0.50 9.94 3.50
C THR A 91 0.48 10.99 3.98
N THR A 92 1.76 10.64 4.11
CA THR A 92 2.82 11.57 4.51
C THR A 92 2.97 12.66 3.46
N ASP A 93 3.08 13.90 3.94
CA ASP A 93 3.25 15.08 3.11
C ASP A 93 4.72 15.22 2.69
N ILE A 94 4.95 15.55 1.42
CA ILE A 94 6.29 15.78 0.86
C ILE A 94 7.10 16.84 1.65
N ASN A 95 6.41 17.77 2.33
CA ASN A 95 7.05 18.79 3.16
C ASN A 95 7.86 18.20 4.33
N VAL A 96 7.54 17.00 4.81
CA VAL A 96 8.35 16.29 5.82
C VAL A 96 9.79 16.09 5.33
N LEU A 97 9.96 15.82 4.03
CA LEU A 97 11.28 15.74 3.41
C LEU A 97 11.85 17.14 3.12
N ALA A 98 11.03 18.04 2.57
CA ALA A 98 11.47 19.34 2.08
C ALA A 98 12.02 20.28 3.17
N LYS A 99 11.68 20.03 4.44
CA LYS A 99 12.29 20.72 5.60
C LYS A 99 13.79 20.45 5.74
N HIS A 100 14.26 19.29 5.26
CA HIS A 100 15.61 18.80 5.55
C HIS A 100 16.44 18.55 4.30
N CYS A 101 15.80 18.16 3.19
CA CYS A 101 16.46 17.77 1.95
C CYS A 101 16.15 18.76 0.82
N LYS A 102 17.14 19.07 -0.03
CA LYS A 102 16.99 20.04 -1.13
C LYS A 102 16.11 19.53 -2.28
N ARG A 103 16.25 18.24 -2.63
CA ARG A 103 15.55 17.58 -3.74
C ARG A 103 14.64 16.52 -3.16
N THR A 104 13.33 16.70 -3.32
CA THR A 104 12.34 15.85 -2.64
C THR A 104 11.17 15.46 -3.52
N GLY A 105 10.62 14.29 -3.22
CA GLY A 105 9.48 13.74 -3.94
C GLY A 105 8.74 12.64 -3.19
N VAL A 106 7.73 12.10 -3.85
CA VAL A 106 6.96 10.94 -3.42
C VAL A 106 6.95 9.96 -4.59
N PHE A 107 7.24 8.70 -4.29
CA PHE A 107 7.20 7.60 -5.25
C PHE A 107 6.30 6.52 -4.67
N TYR A 108 4.98 6.70 -4.82
CA TYR A 108 3.98 5.88 -4.14
C TYR A 108 3.40 4.80 -5.07
N PRO A 109 3.80 3.52 -4.91
CA PRO A 109 3.12 2.42 -5.59
C PRO A 109 1.82 2.05 -4.89
N LEU A 110 0.68 2.25 -5.55
CA LEU A 110 -0.64 1.92 -5.03
C LEU A 110 -0.93 0.42 -5.22
N GLN A 111 -0.51 -0.40 -4.25
CA GLN A 111 -0.77 -1.84 -4.24
C GLN A 111 -0.65 -2.41 -2.82
N THR A 112 -1.39 -3.50 -2.55
CA THR A 112 -1.17 -4.32 -1.36
C THR A 112 -0.01 -5.27 -1.61
N PHE A 113 1.15 -4.99 -1.01
CA PHE A 113 2.36 -5.80 -1.18
C PHE A 113 2.53 -6.83 -0.06
N SER A 114 2.97 -8.04 -0.41
CA SER A 114 3.57 -9.04 0.49
C SER A 114 5.00 -9.36 0.07
N LYS A 115 5.81 -10.01 0.91
CA LYS A 115 7.20 -10.36 0.54
C LYS A 115 7.27 -11.60 -0.34
N GLU A 116 6.31 -12.50 -0.15
CA GLU A 116 6.24 -13.86 -0.66
C GLU A 116 5.67 -13.88 -2.09
N LYS A 117 4.68 -13.04 -2.37
CA LYS A 117 4.03 -12.97 -3.68
C LYS A 117 4.71 -11.92 -4.55
N SER A 118 5.31 -12.32 -5.66
CA SER A 118 5.74 -11.38 -6.69
C SER A 118 4.51 -10.78 -7.37
N VAL A 119 4.50 -9.46 -7.53
CA VAL A 119 3.47 -8.74 -8.28
C VAL A 119 4.16 -8.06 -9.47
N SER A 120 3.59 -8.18 -10.67
CA SER A 120 4.09 -7.41 -11.80
C SER A 120 3.81 -5.93 -11.57
N PHE A 121 4.85 -5.10 -11.67
CA PHE A 121 4.71 -3.65 -11.58
C PHE A 121 4.04 -3.05 -12.82
N ASP A 122 3.95 -3.77 -13.94
CA ASP A 122 3.49 -3.23 -15.24
C ASP A 122 2.11 -2.57 -15.14
N GLN A 123 1.28 -3.06 -14.21
CA GLN A 123 -0.11 -2.64 -14.01
C GLN A 123 -0.34 -1.87 -12.70
N ILE A 124 0.68 -1.73 -11.84
CA ILE A 124 0.56 -1.03 -10.55
C ILE A 124 0.55 0.49 -10.78
N PRO A 125 -0.47 1.22 -10.33
CA PRO A 125 -0.44 2.68 -10.37
C PRO A 125 0.73 3.23 -9.55
N LEU A 126 1.62 4.00 -10.20
CA LEU A 126 2.71 4.73 -9.56
C LEU A 126 2.34 6.21 -9.48
N CYS A 127 2.07 6.66 -8.26
CA CYS A 127 1.65 8.02 -7.94
C CYS A 127 2.86 8.86 -7.53
N LEU A 128 3.13 9.92 -8.29
CA LEU A 128 4.34 10.71 -8.18
C LEU A 128 4.05 12.15 -7.77
N GLU A 129 4.93 12.70 -6.95
CA GLU A 129 4.97 14.11 -6.57
C GLU A 129 6.45 14.53 -6.47
N ALA A 130 6.81 15.75 -6.85
CA ALA A 130 8.13 16.29 -6.55
C ALA A 130 8.07 17.80 -6.36
N LYS A 131 8.98 18.37 -5.57
CA LYS A 131 9.07 19.82 -5.38
C LYS A 131 9.61 20.56 -6.60
N GLN A 132 10.45 19.90 -7.39
CA GLN A 132 11.09 20.50 -8.56
C GLN A 132 10.64 19.77 -9.84
N PRO A 133 10.35 20.50 -10.94
CA PRO A 133 9.93 19.88 -12.20
C PRO A 133 10.95 18.88 -12.78
N GLY A 134 12.25 19.15 -12.60
CA GLY A 134 13.32 18.24 -13.02
C GLY A 134 13.31 16.92 -12.23
N ASP A 135 13.02 16.98 -10.94
CA ASP A 135 12.91 15.79 -10.08
C ASP A 135 11.66 14.98 -10.43
N LEU A 136 10.54 15.64 -10.72
CA LEU A 136 9.33 14.96 -11.20
C LEU A 136 9.60 14.23 -12.52
N SER A 137 10.28 14.88 -13.46
CA SER A 137 10.65 14.29 -14.75
C SER A 137 11.53 13.05 -14.56
N LEU A 138 12.49 13.10 -13.62
CA LEU A 138 13.32 11.96 -13.24
C LEU A 138 12.48 10.80 -12.68
N LEU A 139 11.56 11.07 -11.76
CA LEU A 139 10.67 10.05 -11.19
C LEU A 139 9.73 9.45 -12.24
N GLN A 140 9.21 10.25 -13.17
CA GLN A 140 8.36 9.77 -14.26
C GLN A 140 9.15 8.85 -15.21
N GLN A 141 10.39 9.19 -15.55
CA GLN A 141 11.25 8.34 -16.37
C GLN A 141 11.51 6.99 -15.68
N LEU A 142 11.80 7.00 -14.38
CA LEU A 142 11.99 5.79 -13.59
C LEU A 142 10.69 4.96 -13.50
N ALA A 143 9.57 5.60 -13.16
CA ALA A 143 8.27 4.94 -13.01
C ALA A 143 7.80 4.28 -14.30
N LYS A 144 8.02 4.92 -15.46
CA LYS A 144 7.66 4.37 -16.79
C LYS A 144 8.44 3.11 -17.16
N LYS A 145 9.61 2.87 -16.55
CA LYS A 145 10.32 1.58 -16.71
C LYS A 145 9.61 0.45 -15.95
N LEU A 146 8.93 0.79 -14.86
CA LEU A 146 8.28 -0.17 -13.95
C LEU A 146 6.83 -0.44 -14.32
N SER A 147 6.07 0.59 -14.70
CA SER A 147 4.61 0.53 -14.87
C SER A 147 4.12 1.33 -16.08
N GLN A 148 3.06 0.83 -16.71
CA GLN A 148 2.29 1.55 -17.73
C GLN A 148 1.34 2.59 -17.13
N ARG A 149 1.14 2.55 -15.80
CA ARG A 149 0.20 3.41 -15.06
C ARG A 149 0.97 4.38 -14.17
N VAL A 150 1.34 5.53 -14.71
CA VAL A 150 2.07 6.57 -13.98
C VAL A 150 1.20 7.83 -13.88
N TYR A 151 1.03 8.33 -12.66
CA TYR A 151 0.17 9.47 -12.36
C TYR A 151 0.91 10.52 -11.55
N GLU A 152 0.76 11.78 -11.92
CA GLU A 152 1.16 12.91 -11.10
C GLU A 152 0.01 13.33 -10.19
N MET A 153 0.26 13.44 -8.88
CA MET A 153 -0.74 13.91 -7.94
C MET A 153 -0.13 14.58 -6.71
N ASP A 154 -0.79 15.65 -6.24
CA ASP A 154 -0.44 16.32 -5.00
C ASP A 154 -0.79 15.49 -3.76
N GLY A 155 -0.26 15.92 -2.60
CA GLY A 155 -0.55 15.29 -1.31
C GLY A 155 -2.02 15.24 -0.92
N GLY A 156 -2.85 16.18 -1.37
CA GLY A 156 -4.30 16.18 -1.10
C GLY A 156 -5.00 15.02 -1.81
N LYS A 157 -4.78 14.89 -3.12
CA LYS A 157 -5.29 13.78 -3.94
C LYS A 157 -4.76 12.43 -3.45
N ARG A 158 -3.48 12.36 -3.07
CA ARG A 158 -2.87 11.12 -2.57
C ARG A 158 -3.53 10.64 -1.27
N LYS A 159 -3.87 11.54 -0.35
CA LYS A 159 -4.61 11.21 0.89
C LYS A 159 -6.01 10.66 0.59
N VAL A 160 -6.75 11.28 -0.32
CA VAL A 160 -8.07 10.79 -0.75
C VAL A 160 -7.96 9.40 -1.38
N LEU A 161 -6.95 9.20 -2.23
CA LEU A 161 -6.67 7.90 -2.86
C LEU A 161 -6.32 6.84 -1.82
N HIS A 162 -5.49 7.16 -0.83
CA HIS A 162 -5.13 6.24 0.24
C HIS A 162 -6.35 5.85 1.08
N LEU A 163 -7.19 6.82 1.48
CA LEU A 163 -8.44 6.55 2.16
C LEU A 163 -9.33 5.60 1.35
N SER A 164 -9.46 5.86 0.05
CA SER A 164 -10.24 5.01 -0.86
C SER A 164 -9.67 3.59 -0.94
N ALA A 165 -8.35 3.43 -0.94
CA ALA A 165 -7.69 2.13 -0.92
C ALA A 165 -7.90 1.36 0.39
N VAL A 166 -7.96 2.05 1.54
CA VAL A 166 -8.32 1.43 2.83
C VAL A 166 -9.73 0.83 2.73
N PHE A 167 -10.71 1.58 2.21
CA PHE A 167 -12.07 1.08 1.98
C PHE A 167 -12.12 -0.06 0.96
N ALA A 168 -11.32 -0.01 -0.11
CA ALA A 168 -11.37 -0.99 -1.19
C ALA A 168 -10.57 -2.27 -0.91
N CYS A 169 -9.57 -2.24 -0.01
CA CYS A 169 -8.64 -3.35 0.19
C CYS A 169 -8.52 -3.78 1.65
N ASN A 170 -8.28 -2.83 2.58
CA ASN A 170 -8.01 -3.18 3.97
C ASN A 170 -9.28 -3.62 4.70
N PHE A 171 -10.38 -2.87 4.54
CA PHE A 171 -11.66 -3.26 5.16
C PHE A 171 -12.19 -4.58 4.60
N PRO A 172 -12.23 -4.83 3.27
CA PRO A 172 -12.63 -6.13 2.74
C PRO A 172 -11.79 -7.29 3.27
N ASN A 173 -10.47 -7.14 3.36
CA ASN A 173 -9.63 -8.18 3.97
C ASN A 173 -9.98 -8.44 5.43
N HIS A 174 -10.31 -7.41 6.20
CA HIS A 174 -10.81 -7.60 7.57
C HIS A 174 -12.18 -8.30 7.59
N LEU A 175 -13.10 -7.96 6.69
CA LEU A 175 -14.38 -8.65 6.55
C LEU A 175 -14.19 -10.14 6.21
N TYR A 176 -13.18 -10.50 5.41
CA TYR A 176 -12.82 -11.90 5.17
C TYR A 176 -12.37 -12.61 6.44
N ALA A 177 -11.58 -11.95 7.28
CA ALA A 177 -11.15 -12.50 8.56
C ALA A 177 -12.33 -12.70 9.54
N LEU A 178 -13.29 -11.78 9.56
CA LEU A 178 -14.52 -11.91 10.36
C LEU A 178 -15.40 -13.04 9.83
N ALA A 179 -15.52 -13.20 8.51
CA ALA A 179 -16.23 -14.33 7.91
C ALA A 179 -15.56 -15.68 8.25
N ALA A 180 -14.23 -15.73 8.23
CA ALA A 180 -13.48 -16.92 8.66
C ALA A 180 -13.77 -17.26 10.12
N GLN A 181 -13.77 -16.27 11.03
CA GLN A 181 -14.12 -16.49 12.43
C GLN A 181 -15.52 -17.12 12.59
N ILE A 182 -16.55 -16.58 11.91
CA ILE A 182 -17.91 -17.11 11.97
C ILE A 182 -17.95 -18.58 11.49
N LEU A 183 -17.25 -18.88 10.40
CA LEU A 183 -17.22 -20.24 9.84
C LEU A 183 -16.49 -21.22 10.76
N ASP A 184 -15.34 -20.83 11.29
CA ASP A 184 -14.53 -21.64 12.19
C ASP A 184 -15.32 -22.01 13.47
N GLU A 185 -16.04 -21.04 14.05
CA GLU A 185 -16.92 -21.26 15.22
C GLU A 185 -18.06 -22.26 14.94
N ASN A 186 -18.39 -22.50 13.67
CA ASN A 186 -19.45 -23.41 13.22
C ASN A 186 -18.89 -24.65 12.48
N GLY A 187 -17.58 -24.90 12.54
CA GLY A 187 -16.94 -26.07 11.94
C GLY A 187 -16.98 -26.09 10.41
N LEU A 188 -17.02 -24.93 9.77
CA LEU A 188 -17.05 -24.77 8.31
C LEU A 188 -15.70 -24.24 7.80
N ASP A 189 -15.27 -24.72 6.64
CA ASP A 189 -14.00 -24.30 6.02
C ASP A 189 -14.18 -22.96 5.28
N PHE A 190 -13.23 -22.04 5.49
CA PHE A 190 -13.15 -20.75 4.77
C PHE A 190 -13.01 -20.91 3.25
N ASP A 191 -12.54 -22.06 2.76
CA ASP A 191 -12.44 -22.36 1.33
C ASP A 191 -13.80 -22.25 0.61
N LEU A 192 -14.92 -22.42 1.32
CA LEU A 192 -16.27 -22.18 0.79
C LEU A 192 -16.51 -20.72 0.37
N MET A 193 -15.80 -19.75 0.97
CA MET A 193 -15.95 -18.33 0.68
C MET A 193 -15.11 -17.85 -0.50
N ARG A 194 -14.01 -18.54 -0.82
CA ARG A 194 -13.05 -18.06 -1.84
C ARG A 194 -13.70 -17.82 -3.22
N PRO A 195 -14.54 -18.72 -3.75
CA PRO A 195 -15.18 -18.49 -5.05
C PRO A 195 -16.11 -17.27 -5.04
N LEU A 196 -16.83 -17.06 -3.92
CA LEU A 196 -17.75 -15.93 -3.78
C LEU A 196 -17.01 -14.60 -3.67
N ILE A 197 -15.89 -14.58 -2.94
CA ILE A 197 -15.02 -13.39 -2.83
C ILE A 197 -14.44 -13.03 -4.19
N LEU A 198 -13.96 -14.02 -4.95
CA LEU A 198 -13.40 -13.80 -6.28
C LEU A 198 -14.45 -13.24 -7.25
N GLU A 199 -15.61 -13.88 -7.35
CA GLU A 199 -16.73 -13.41 -8.19
C GLU A 199 -17.14 -11.98 -7.83
N THR A 200 -17.16 -11.63 -6.54
CA THR A 200 -17.50 -10.28 -6.09
C THR A 200 -16.47 -9.25 -6.56
N ALA A 201 -15.18 -9.60 -6.54
CA ALA A 201 -14.11 -8.74 -7.03
C ALA A 201 -14.09 -8.64 -8.56
N GLU A 202 -14.38 -9.72 -9.28
CA GLU A 202 -14.41 -9.74 -10.76
C GLU A 202 -15.57 -8.90 -11.31
N LYS A 203 -16.73 -8.87 -10.65
CA LYS A 203 -17.88 -8.04 -11.07
C LYS A 203 -17.55 -6.56 -11.25
N ILE A 204 -16.66 -6.00 -10.42
CA ILE A 204 -16.33 -4.57 -10.47
C ILE A 204 -15.31 -4.21 -11.55
N GLU A 205 -14.77 -5.19 -12.29
CA GLU A 205 -13.89 -4.91 -13.44
C GLU A 205 -14.65 -4.24 -14.59
N THR A 206 -15.92 -4.62 -14.77
CA THR A 206 -16.76 -4.14 -15.88
C THR A 206 -18.00 -3.38 -15.43
N ASN A 207 -18.33 -3.42 -14.14
CA ASN A 207 -19.50 -2.75 -13.57
C ASN A 207 -19.12 -1.74 -12.49
N ARG A 208 -19.98 -0.75 -12.25
CA ARG A 208 -19.81 0.15 -11.10
C ARG A 208 -20.21 -0.62 -9.83
N PRO A 209 -19.49 -0.47 -8.70
CA PRO A 209 -19.81 -1.19 -7.46
C PRO A 209 -21.27 -1.04 -7.00
N PHE A 210 -21.86 0.14 -7.22
CA PHE A 210 -23.27 0.41 -6.94
C PHE A 210 -24.21 -0.53 -7.71
N ASP A 211 -23.95 -0.78 -9.00
CA ASP A 211 -24.88 -1.51 -9.87
C ASP A 211 -24.91 -3.02 -9.58
N VAL A 212 -23.87 -3.55 -8.92
CA VAL A 212 -23.72 -4.99 -8.63
C VAL A 212 -23.94 -5.36 -7.17
N GLN A 213 -24.37 -4.39 -6.34
CA GLN A 213 -24.66 -4.65 -4.93
C GLN A 213 -25.89 -5.59 -4.81
N THR A 214 -25.73 -6.66 -4.04
CA THR A 214 -26.80 -7.64 -3.75
C THR A 214 -26.93 -7.87 -2.24
N GLY A 215 -27.81 -8.79 -1.84
CA GLY A 215 -28.01 -9.19 -0.44
C GLY A 215 -29.27 -8.64 0.21
N PRO A 216 -29.56 -9.04 1.46
CA PRO A 216 -30.80 -8.68 2.16
C PRO A 216 -30.91 -7.18 2.45
N ALA A 217 -29.80 -6.48 2.67
CA ALA A 217 -29.79 -5.04 2.92
C ALA A 217 -30.31 -4.22 1.73
N VAL A 218 -29.89 -4.50 0.50
CA VAL A 218 -30.41 -3.82 -0.70
C VAL A 218 -31.92 -4.05 -0.85
N ARG A 219 -32.38 -5.27 -0.59
CA ARG A 219 -33.80 -5.63 -0.69
C ARG A 219 -34.64 -5.20 0.52
N LYS A 220 -34.02 -4.60 1.55
CA LYS A 220 -34.67 -4.22 2.82
C LYS A 220 -35.39 -5.41 3.47
N ASP A 221 -34.78 -6.59 3.40
CA ASP A 221 -35.28 -7.83 4.00
C ASP A 221 -34.97 -7.86 5.49
N GLU A 222 -35.82 -7.19 6.28
CA GLU A 222 -35.62 -7.05 7.73
C GLU A 222 -35.72 -8.39 8.48
N ASN A 223 -36.43 -9.39 7.94
CA ASN A 223 -36.51 -10.71 8.57
C ASN A 223 -35.14 -11.39 8.56
N THR A 224 -34.53 -11.51 7.38
CA THR A 224 -33.17 -12.07 7.23
C THR A 224 -32.15 -11.26 8.03
N ILE A 225 -32.25 -9.92 8.03
CA ILE A 225 -31.35 -9.05 8.79
C ILE A 225 -31.45 -9.33 10.31
N ASN A 226 -32.66 -9.45 10.85
CA ASN A 226 -32.88 -9.71 12.28
C ASN A 226 -32.39 -11.12 12.67
N GLU A 227 -32.58 -12.11 11.81
CA GLU A 227 -32.04 -13.47 12.01
C GLU A 227 -30.51 -13.43 12.09
N HIS A 228 -29.84 -12.79 11.13
CA HIS A 228 -28.38 -12.64 11.17
C HIS A 228 -27.90 -11.90 12.43
N LEU A 229 -28.58 -10.82 12.84
CA LEU A 229 -28.24 -10.10 14.07
C LEU A 229 -28.35 -11.00 15.30
N SER A 230 -29.35 -11.89 15.35
CA SER A 230 -29.52 -12.84 16.46
C SER A 230 -28.41 -13.90 16.51
N MET A 231 -27.90 -14.33 15.35
CA MET A 231 -26.75 -15.26 15.25
C MET A 231 -25.47 -14.63 15.81
N LEU A 232 -25.37 -13.30 15.79
CA LEU A 232 -24.22 -12.53 16.27
C LEU A 232 -24.35 -12.05 17.72
N ASN A 233 -25.35 -12.51 18.49
CA ASN A 233 -25.62 -12.03 19.85
C ASN A 233 -24.43 -12.17 20.81
N ASN A 234 -23.58 -13.18 20.62
CA ASN A 234 -22.38 -13.40 21.45
C ASN A 234 -21.15 -12.62 20.95
N LEU A 235 -21.28 -11.88 19.85
CA LEU A 235 -20.22 -11.15 19.16
C LEU A 235 -20.63 -9.67 18.96
N PRO A 236 -20.77 -8.87 20.04
CA PRO A 236 -21.39 -7.54 19.99
C PRO A 236 -20.67 -6.55 19.06
N GLU A 237 -19.34 -6.63 18.94
CA GLU A 237 -18.60 -5.78 18.00
C GLU A 237 -18.88 -6.16 16.53
N LEU A 238 -19.01 -7.46 16.26
CA LEU A 238 -19.34 -7.94 14.91
C LEU A 238 -20.78 -7.60 14.53
N GLN A 239 -21.69 -7.67 15.50
CA GLN A 239 -23.08 -7.23 15.36
C GLN A 239 -23.16 -5.74 14.97
N LYS A 240 -22.38 -4.86 15.62
CA LYS A 240 -22.31 -3.43 15.28
C LYS A 240 -21.78 -3.20 13.86
N ILE A 241 -20.75 -3.94 13.44
CA ILE A 241 -20.21 -3.85 12.07
C ILE A 241 -21.28 -4.26 11.06
N TYR A 242 -21.93 -5.40 11.28
CA TYR A 242 -22.99 -5.90 10.40
C TYR A 242 -24.14 -4.89 10.27
N GLN A 243 -24.59 -4.32 11.39
CA GLN A 243 -25.64 -3.31 11.41
C GLN A 243 -25.22 -2.06 10.64
N SER A 244 -24.04 -1.52 10.92
CA SER A 244 -23.54 -0.30 10.28
C SER A 244 -23.42 -0.43 8.76
N LEU A 245 -22.92 -1.58 8.28
CA LEU A 245 -22.81 -1.86 6.84
C LEU A 245 -24.19 -2.03 6.21
N SER A 246 -25.09 -2.76 6.85
CA SER A 246 -26.46 -2.98 6.35
C SER A 246 -27.24 -1.66 6.25
N GLU A 247 -27.14 -0.80 7.26
CA GLU A 247 -27.75 0.54 7.26
C GLU A 247 -27.15 1.43 6.18
N SER A 248 -25.82 1.41 6.02
CA SER A 248 -25.13 2.16 4.96
C SER A 248 -25.61 1.74 3.57
N ILE A 249 -25.71 0.43 3.30
CA ILE A 249 -26.23 -0.11 2.03
C ILE A 249 -27.70 0.34 1.83
N LYS A 250 -28.55 0.21 2.86
CA LYS A 250 -29.96 0.65 2.80
C LYS A 250 -30.11 2.14 2.48
N LEU A 251 -29.22 2.99 3.00
CA LEU A 251 -29.22 4.43 2.74
C LEU A 251 -28.83 4.79 1.32
N VAL A 252 -27.88 4.05 0.73
CA VAL A 252 -27.36 4.29 -0.62
C VAL A 252 -28.31 3.76 -1.70
N HIS A 253 -28.97 2.62 -1.46
CA HIS A 253 -29.91 1.98 -2.40
C HIS A 253 -31.38 2.32 -2.10
N LYS A 254 -31.67 3.61 -1.87
CA LYS A 254 -33.04 4.07 -1.59
C LYS A 254 -33.95 4.00 -2.80
#